data_AF-A0AAV4CLL3-F1
#
_entry.id   AF-A0AAV4CLL3-F1
#
_cell.length_a   1.000
_cell.length_b   1.000
_cell.length_c   1.000
_cell.angle_alpha   90.00
_cell.angle_beta   90.00
_cell.angle_gamma   90.00
#
_symmetry.space_group_name_H-M   'P 1'
#
loop_
_entity.id
_entity.type
_entity.pdbx_description
1 polymer ?
#
loop_
_entity_poly.entity_id
_entity_poly.type
_entity_poly.pdbx_seq_one_letter_code
_entity_poly.pdbx_strand_id
1 'polypeptide(L)'
;MVISRKQESPKCDIFINKVKLKQTEKFKYLGTIISNNGKTNREISARTAQAKINFQKMKTTMTNKHISIETRKRALQCYIEPVLMYGCEAWTISKQIQNKLEATEMWFLRRMLRIPWTAKKTNERVLNEANKRRSLVRTIRKGQATFLGHVMRRGKLEHLLTTGKF
;
A
#
# COMPACT_ATOMS: atom_id res chain seq x y z
N MET A 1 -15.41 16.36 -8.53
CA MET A 1 -14.00 16.03 -8.83
C MET A 1 -13.66 16.69 -10.16
N VAL A 2 -12.73 17.65 -10.20
CA VAL A 2 -12.34 18.30 -11.46
C VAL A 2 -11.20 17.50 -12.07
N ILE A 3 -11.42 16.91 -13.25
CA ILE A 3 -10.37 16.23 -14.01
C ILE A 3 -9.80 17.25 -15.01
N SER A 4 -8.69 17.89 -14.64
CA SER A 4 -8.01 18.89 -15.47
C SER A 4 -6.59 18.44 -15.80
N ARG A 5 -6.14 18.74 -17.03
CA ARG A 5 -4.72 18.56 -17.41
C ARG A 5 -3.81 19.61 -16.77
N LYS A 6 -4.36 20.74 -16.32
CA LYS A 6 -3.62 21.78 -15.60
C LYS A 6 -3.41 21.36 -14.14
N GLN A 7 -2.20 21.53 -13.61
CA GLN A 7 -1.83 21.17 -12.23
C GLN A 7 -2.37 22.12 -11.15
N GLU A 8 -3.26 23.04 -11.51
CA GLU A 8 -3.85 23.95 -10.53
C GLU A 8 -5.00 23.29 -9.80
N SER A 9 -4.91 23.30 -8.47
CA SER A 9 -6.02 22.85 -7.64
C SER A 9 -7.13 23.90 -7.70
N PRO A 10 -8.38 23.53 -8.03
CA PRO A 10 -9.47 24.49 -8.01
C PRO A 10 -9.61 25.04 -6.58
N LYS A 11 -9.70 26.37 -6.45
CA LYS A 11 -10.04 27.01 -5.17
C LYS A 11 -11.52 26.78 -4.91
N CYS A 12 -11.83 26.27 -3.73
CA CYS A 12 -13.20 25.98 -3.32
C CYS A 12 -13.43 26.50 -1.90
N ASP A 13 -14.41 27.38 -1.76
CA ASP A 13 -14.79 27.95 -0.48
C ASP A 13 -16.00 27.17 0.06
N ILE A 14 -15.76 26.36 1.09
CA ILE A 14 -16.79 25.57 1.77
C ILE A 14 -17.00 26.16 3.16
N PHE A 15 -18.26 26.42 3.52
CA PHE A 15 -18.65 26.96 4.82
C PHE A 15 -19.47 25.93 5.60
N ILE A 16 -19.12 25.70 6.86
CA ILE A 16 -19.94 24.93 7.82
C ILE A 16 -20.28 25.87 8.97
N ASN A 17 -21.57 26.05 9.29
CA ASN A 17 -22.03 26.96 10.34
C ASN A 17 -21.41 28.37 10.23
N LYS A 18 -21.35 28.91 9.01
CA LYS A 18 -20.72 30.20 8.65
C LYS A 18 -19.19 30.27 8.84
N VAL A 19 -18.52 29.16 9.18
CA VAL A 19 -17.06 29.07 9.29
C VAL A 19 -16.48 28.51 7.99
N LYS A 20 -15.53 29.24 7.39
CA LYS A 20 -14.81 28.80 6.19
C LYS A 20 -13.84 27.66 6.53
N LEU A 21 -13.97 26.53 5.85
CA LEU A 21 -13.04 25.40 6.01
C LEU A 21 -11.70 25.68 5.32
N LYS A 22 -10.61 25.25 5.95
CA LYS A 22 -9.26 25.34 5.37
C LYS A 22 -9.10 24.29 4.26
N GLN A 23 -8.89 24.75 3.02
CA GLN A 23 -8.48 23.89 1.92
C GLN A 23 -7.01 23.48 2.09
N THR A 24 -6.71 22.18 1.99
CA THR A 24 -5.35 21.63 2.14
C THR A 24 -5.01 20.70 0.99
N GLU A 25 -3.74 20.63 0.58
CA GLU A 25 -3.30 19.70 -0.48
C GLU A 25 -3.35 18.24 -0.07
N LYS A 26 -3.09 17.95 1.21
CA LYS A 26 -3.10 16.60 1.77
C LYS A 26 -3.75 16.64 3.14
N PHE A 27 -4.56 15.64 3.41
CA PHE A 27 -5.24 15.49 4.68
C PHE A 27 -5.15 14.04 5.14
N LYS A 28 -4.92 13.82 6.44
CA LYS A 28 -4.90 12.47 7.01
C LYS A 28 -6.26 12.17 7.62
N TYR A 29 -7.00 11.26 6.99
CA TYR A 29 -8.32 10.85 7.43
C TYR A 29 -8.30 9.36 7.79
N LEU A 30 -8.70 9.03 9.03
CA LEU A 30 -8.72 7.66 9.56
C LEU A 30 -7.41 6.89 9.32
N GLY A 31 -6.28 7.59 9.42
CA GLY A 31 -4.96 7.00 9.20
C GLY A 31 -4.43 7.08 7.77
N THR A 32 -5.29 7.30 6.76
CA THR A 32 -4.94 7.34 5.33
C THR A 32 -4.74 8.76 4.83
N ILE A 33 -3.70 9.00 4.04
CA ILE A 33 -3.41 10.29 3.41
C ILE A 33 -4.20 10.42 2.11
N ILE A 34 -5.13 11.37 2.08
CA ILE A 34 -5.88 11.76 0.90
C ILE A 34 -5.19 12.99 0.31
N SER A 35 -4.87 12.94 -0.99
CA SER A 35 -4.28 14.07 -1.72
C SER A 35 -5.33 14.74 -2.60
N ASN A 36 -5.24 16.06 -2.76
CA ASN A 36 -6.11 16.88 -3.61
C ASN A 36 -6.20 16.40 -5.07
N ASN A 37 -5.12 15.80 -5.59
CA ASN A 37 -5.03 15.28 -6.96
C ASN A 37 -5.52 13.82 -7.09
N GLY A 38 -6.04 13.22 -6.03
CA GLY A 38 -6.54 11.84 -6.02
C GLY A 38 -5.46 10.76 -6.15
N LYS A 39 -4.16 11.12 -6.20
CA LYS A 39 -3.08 10.14 -6.35
C LYS A 39 -2.72 9.48 -5.03
N THR A 40 -2.45 8.17 -5.08
CA THR A 40 -2.13 7.34 -3.90
C THR A 40 -0.64 7.26 -3.60
N ASN A 41 0.22 7.87 -4.41
CA ASN A 41 1.69 7.80 -4.27
C ASN A 41 2.19 8.23 -2.88
N ARG A 42 1.63 9.31 -2.33
CA ARG A 42 2.01 9.84 -1.00
C ARG A 42 1.64 8.82 0.10
N GLU A 43 0.45 8.25 0.03
CA GLU A 43 -0.02 7.25 1.00
C GLU A 43 0.82 5.97 0.95
N ILE A 44 1.02 5.41 -0.25
CA ILE A 44 1.81 4.17 -0.41
C ILE A 44 3.23 4.37 0.09
N SER A 45 3.81 5.56 -0.14
CA SER A 45 5.14 5.90 0.38
C SER A 45 5.17 5.95 1.91
N ALA A 46 4.15 6.55 2.53
CA ALA A 46 4.02 6.59 3.99
C ALA A 46 3.86 5.19 4.59
N ARG A 47 3.02 4.33 3.99
CA ARG A 47 2.83 2.92 4.41
C ARG A 47 4.10 2.08 4.23
N THR A 48 4.80 2.28 3.12
CA THR A 48 6.12 1.67 2.88
C THR A 48 7.10 2.04 3.99
N ALA A 49 7.17 3.32 4.37
CA ALA A 49 8.04 3.77 5.44
C ALA A 49 7.65 3.15 6.79
N GLN A 50 6.36 3.15 7.14
CA GLN A 50 5.85 2.55 8.38
C GLN A 50 6.16 1.05 8.46
N ALA A 51 5.91 0.30 7.38
CA ALA A 51 6.21 -1.13 7.33
C ALA A 51 7.71 -1.41 7.46
N LYS A 52 8.57 -0.59 6.85
CA LYS A 52 10.03 -0.68 7.02
C LYS A 52 10.45 -0.38 8.47
N ILE A 53 9.88 0.64 9.10
CA ILE A 53 10.13 0.95 10.52
C ILE A 53 9.72 -0.24 11.40
N ASN A 54 8.54 -0.81 11.18
CA ASN A 54 8.08 -1.97 11.95
C ASN A 54 8.97 -3.20 11.74
N PHE A 55 9.45 -3.43 10.51
CA PHE A 55 10.46 -4.46 10.26
C PHE A 55 11.73 -4.21 11.08
N GLN A 56 12.23 -2.97 11.15
CA GLN A 56 13.42 -2.65 11.93
C GLN A 56 13.20 -2.83 13.43
N LYS A 57 12.01 -2.52 13.96
CA LYS A 57 11.66 -2.80 15.35
C LYS A 57 11.72 -4.30 15.65
N MET A 58 11.33 -5.15 14.70
CA MET A 58 11.39 -6.62 14.81
C MET A 58 12.67 -7.23 14.24
N LYS A 59 13.72 -6.44 13.99
CA LYS A 59 14.92 -6.87 13.25
C LYS A 59 15.60 -8.09 13.88
N THR A 60 15.67 -8.14 15.21
CA THR A 60 16.30 -9.24 15.97
C THR A 60 15.68 -10.58 15.57
N THR A 61 14.35 -10.68 15.64
CA THR A 61 13.59 -11.86 15.23
C THR A 61 13.66 -12.10 13.73
N MET A 62 13.47 -11.05 12.92
CA MET A 62 13.40 -11.16 11.45
C MET A 62 14.74 -11.53 10.80
N THR A 63 15.87 -11.34 11.49
CA THR A 63 17.21 -11.65 10.96
C THR A 63 17.93 -12.77 11.72
N ASN A 64 17.25 -13.39 12.70
CA ASN A 64 17.80 -14.49 13.49
C ASN A 64 17.98 -15.75 12.63
N LYS A 65 19.19 -16.33 12.64
CA LYS A 65 19.52 -17.57 11.92
C LYS A 65 18.93 -18.82 12.56
N HIS A 66 18.70 -18.81 13.87
CA HIS A 66 18.13 -19.92 14.62
C HIS A 66 16.61 -20.07 14.39
N ILE A 67 15.96 -19.03 13.85
CA ILE A 67 14.55 -19.08 13.48
C ILE A 67 14.45 -19.46 12.00
N SER A 68 13.64 -20.48 11.71
CA SER A 68 13.39 -20.93 10.34
C SER A 68 12.95 -19.77 9.44
N ILE A 69 13.34 -19.82 8.18
CA ILE A 69 12.92 -18.82 7.18
C ILE A 69 11.40 -18.81 7.06
N GLU A 70 10.75 -19.97 7.15
CA GLU A 70 9.29 -20.11 7.07
C GLU A 70 8.58 -19.35 8.20
N THR A 71 9.04 -19.52 9.45
CA THR A 71 8.48 -18.79 10.60
C THR A 71 8.65 -17.28 10.44
N ARG A 72 9.81 -16.83 9.96
CA ARG A 72 10.06 -15.39 9.72
C ARG A 72 9.23 -14.83 8.58
N LYS A 73 8.98 -15.61 7.52
CA LYS A 73 8.04 -15.24 6.45
C LYS A 73 6.62 -15.10 6.97
N ARG A 74 6.15 -16.04 7.80
CA ARG A 74 4.83 -15.94 8.44
C ARG A 74 4.73 -14.70 9.31
N ALA A 75 5.76 -14.42 10.11
CA ALA A 75 5.80 -13.21 10.92
C ALA A 75 5.77 -11.92 10.05
N LEU A 76 6.49 -11.89 8.93
CA LEU A 76 6.42 -10.78 7.97
C LEU A 76 4.98 -10.60 7.43
N GLN A 77 4.33 -11.70 7.04
CA GLN A 77 2.95 -11.70 6.51
C GLN A 77 1.90 -11.30 7.55
N CYS A 78 2.09 -11.66 8.82
CA CYS A 78 1.11 -11.38 9.88
C CYS A 78 1.27 -9.99 10.50
N TYR A 79 2.51 -9.48 10.64
CA TYR A 79 2.75 -8.26 11.43
C TYR A 79 3.16 -7.05 10.59
N ILE A 80 3.77 -7.26 9.41
CA ILE A 80 4.40 -6.19 8.63
C ILE A 80 3.62 -5.93 7.34
N GLU A 81 3.25 -6.99 6.61
CA GLU A 81 2.46 -6.86 5.38
C GLU A 81 1.09 -6.15 5.62
N PRO A 82 0.35 -6.37 6.72
CA PRO A 82 -0.91 -5.66 6.97
C PRO A 82 -0.72 -4.16 7.18
N VAL A 83 0.40 -3.75 7.80
CA VAL A 83 0.75 -2.33 7.97
C VAL A 83 1.06 -1.69 6.63
N LEU A 84 1.72 -2.43 5.73
CA LEU A 84 1.95 -1.99 4.37
C LEU A 84 0.65 -1.87 3.59
N MET A 85 -0.23 -2.87 3.67
CA MET A 85 -1.44 -2.98 2.83
C MET A 85 -2.67 -2.27 3.39
N TYR A 86 -2.55 -1.56 4.51
CA TYR A 86 -3.69 -0.86 5.10
C TYR A 86 -4.31 0.14 4.11
N GLY A 87 -5.62 -0.03 3.84
CA GLY A 87 -6.37 0.81 2.91
C GLY A 87 -6.02 0.59 1.44
N CYS A 88 -5.38 -0.54 1.09
CA CYS A 88 -4.98 -0.84 -0.29
C CYS A 88 -6.17 -1.04 -1.25
N GLU A 89 -7.36 -1.31 -0.71
CA GLU A 89 -8.62 -1.42 -1.44
C GLU A 89 -8.94 -0.15 -2.23
N ALA A 90 -8.56 1.02 -1.68
CA ALA A 90 -8.78 2.33 -2.28
C ALA A 90 -7.62 2.80 -3.16
N TRP A 91 -6.56 1.99 -3.34
CA TRP A 91 -5.39 2.43 -4.09
C TRP A 91 -5.54 2.26 -5.60
N THR A 92 -5.24 3.32 -6.35
CA THR A 92 -4.99 3.22 -7.79
C THR A 92 -3.61 2.60 -8.03
N ILE A 93 -3.55 1.37 -8.53
CA ILE A 93 -2.30 0.65 -8.78
C ILE A 93 -1.82 0.90 -10.22
N SER A 94 -0.94 1.90 -10.40
CA SER A 94 -0.20 2.09 -11.65
C SER A 94 0.99 1.13 -11.75
N LYS A 95 1.57 0.99 -12.95
CA LYS A 95 2.80 0.18 -13.14
C LYS A 95 3.97 0.67 -12.27
N GLN A 96 4.11 1.98 -12.10
CA GLN A 96 5.13 2.57 -11.25
C GLN A 96 4.93 2.19 -9.77
N ILE A 97 3.68 2.23 -9.29
CA ILE A 97 3.32 1.81 -7.93
C ILE A 97 3.57 0.31 -7.75
N GLN A 98 3.18 -0.51 -8.73
CA GLN A 98 3.43 -1.95 -8.72
C GLN A 98 4.94 -2.24 -8.56
N ASN A 99 5.79 -1.60 -9.36
CA ASN A 99 7.25 -1.77 -9.27
C ASN A 99 7.78 -1.36 -7.88
N LYS A 100 7.22 -0.29 -7.28
CA LYS A 100 7.60 0.15 -5.93
C LYS A 100 7.21 -0.85 -4.84
N LEU A 101 6.03 -1.46 -4.95
CA LEU A 101 5.57 -2.51 -4.03
C LEU A 101 6.43 -3.77 -4.16
N GLU A 102 6.76 -4.20 -5.39
CA GLU A 102 7.66 -5.33 -5.64
C GLU A 102 9.07 -5.06 -5.10
N ALA A 103 9.61 -3.85 -5.29
CA ALA A 103 10.88 -3.45 -4.70
C ALA A 103 10.84 -3.46 -3.16
N THR A 104 9.69 -3.12 -2.56
CA THR A 104 9.47 -3.17 -1.12
C THR A 104 9.43 -4.61 -0.60
N GLU A 105 8.76 -5.53 -1.30
CA GLU A 105 8.79 -6.98 -1.01
C GLU A 105 10.23 -7.51 -1.06
N MET A 106 11.01 -7.14 -2.07
CA MET A 106 12.43 -7.51 -2.18
C MET A 106 13.29 -6.94 -1.05
N TRP A 107 13.01 -5.72 -0.61
CA TRP A 107 13.71 -5.10 0.51
C TRP A 107 13.55 -5.92 1.80
N PHE A 108 12.32 -6.37 2.10
CA PHE A 108 12.07 -7.21 3.27
C PHE A 108 12.79 -8.55 3.17
N LEU A 109 12.70 -9.24 2.02
CA LEU A 109 13.32 -10.55 1.84
C LEU A 109 14.84 -10.49 1.92
N ARG A 110 15.47 -9.51 1.25
CA ARG A 110 16.93 -9.34 1.31
C ARG A 110 17.41 -9.08 2.74
N ARG A 111 16.66 -8.26 3.50
CA ARG A 111 17.01 -7.96 4.89
C ARG A 111 16.85 -9.17 5.80
N MET A 112 15.76 -9.91 5.66
CA MET A 112 15.48 -11.16 6.39
C MET A 112 16.56 -12.22 6.10
N LEU A 113 16.96 -12.37 4.85
CA LEU A 113 18.04 -13.29 4.42
C LEU A 113 19.45 -12.75 4.67
N ARG A 114 19.60 -11.53 5.20
CA ARG A 114 20.89 -10.86 5.46
C ARG A 114 21.77 -10.75 4.21
N ILE A 115 21.17 -10.59 3.04
CA ILE A 115 21.90 -10.46 1.77
C ILE A 115 22.45 -9.03 1.68
N PRO A 116 23.78 -8.83 1.64
CA PRO A 116 24.36 -7.51 1.46
C PRO A 116 24.16 -7.04 0.03
N TRP A 117 24.18 -5.72 -0.17
CA TRP A 117 24.03 -5.12 -1.50
C TRP A 117 25.20 -5.50 -2.43
N THR A 118 26.40 -5.72 -1.86
CA THR A 118 27.62 -6.14 -2.57
C THR A 118 27.51 -7.53 -3.20
N ALA A 119 26.59 -8.37 -2.73
CA ALA A 119 26.40 -9.72 -3.27
C ALA A 119 25.82 -9.72 -4.69
N LYS A 120 25.26 -8.59 -5.18
CA LYS A 120 24.68 -8.42 -6.52
C LYS A 120 23.72 -9.55 -6.96
N LYS A 121 23.06 -10.23 -6.00
CA LYS A 121 22.11 -11.32 -6.30
C LYS A 121 20.88 -10.78 -7.03
N THR A 122 20.44 -11.47 -8.08
CA THR A 122 19.19 -11.16 -8.80
C THR A 122 17.96 -11.34 -7.91
N ASN A 123 16.85 -10.67 -8.23
CA ASN A 123 15.61 -10.79 -7.46
C ASN A 123 15.03 -12.21 -7.49
N GLU A 124 15.20 -12.94 -8.59
CA GLU A 124 14.78 -14.33 -8.72
C GLU A 124 15.54 -15.26 -7.77
N ARG A 125 16.86 -15.09 -7.67
CA ARG A 125 17.67 -15.86 -6.73
C ARG A 125 17.25 -15.61 -5.28
N VAL A 126 16.93 -14.36 -4.92
CA VAL A 126 16.41 -14.02 -3.58
C VAL A 126 15.07 -14.70 -3.31
N LEU A 127 14.17 -14.72 -4.29
CA LEU A 127 12.86 -15.39 -4.18
C LEU A 127 13.01 -16.90 -3.99
N ASN A 128 13.92 -17.53 -4.74
CA ASN A 128 14.23 -18.95 -4.63
C ASN A 128 14.84 -19.29 -3.26
N GLU A 129 15.81 -18.50 -2.77
CA GLU A 129 16.41 -18.69 -1.44
C GLU A 129 15.38 -18.49 -0.30
N ALA A 130 14.40 -17.60 -0.49
CA ALA A 130 13.30 -17.44 0.46
C ALA A 130 12.21 -18.53 0.33
N ASN A 131 12.27 -19.38 -0.70
CA ASN A 131 11.17 -20.24 -1.14
C ASN A 131 9.83 -19.49 -1.13
N LYS A 132 9.79 -18.32 -1.80
CA LYS A 132 8.61 -17.46 -1.87
C LYS A 132 8.41 -17.00 -3.32
N ARG A 133 7.15 -17.01 -3.78
CA ARG A 133 6.74 -16.36 -5.03
C ARG A 133 6.29 -14.93 -4.73
N ARG A 134 6.45 -14.02 -5.71
CA ARG A 134 5.89 -12.66 -5.62
C ARG A 134 4.39 -12.75 -5.34
N SER A 135 3.96 -12.11 -4.27
CA SER A 135 2.59 -12.30 -3.76
C SER A 135 1.93 -11.01 -3.32
N LEU A 136 2.70 -10.01 -2.90
CA LEU A 136 2.18 -8.76 -2.33
C LEU A 136 1.14 -8.06 -3.24
N VAL A 137 1.49 -7.83 -4.51
CA VAL A 137 0.59 -7.17 -5.47
C VAL A 137 -0.67 -7.99 -5.72
N ARG A 138 -0.54 -9.33 -5.76
CA ARG A 138 -1.69 -10.23 -5.92
C ARG A 138 -2.61 -10.17 -4.69
N THR A 139 -2.05 -10.11 -3.49
CA THR A 139 -2.82 -9.94 -2.25
C THR A 139 -3.58 -8.61 -2.24
N ILE A 140 -2.92 -7.51 -2.63
CA ILE A 140 -3.57 -6.19 -2.77
C ILE A 140 -4.72 -6.25 -3.76
N ARG A 141 -4.50 -6.80 -4.97
CA ARG A 141 -5.56 -6.94 -5.98
C ARG A 141 -6.72 -7.81 -5.50
N LYS A 142 -6.44 -8.87 -4.73
CA LYS A 142 -7.48 -9.70 -4.11
C LYS A 142 -8.32 -8.87 -3.14
N GLY A 143 -7.69 -8.07 -2.28
CA GLY A 143 -8.39 -7.15 -1.37
C GLY A 143 -9.30 -6.16 -2.12
N GLN A 144 -8.77 -5.55 -3.18
CA GLN A 144 -9.54 -4.65 -4.06
C GLN A 144 -10.77 -5.34 -4.68
N ALA A 145 -10.61 -6.56 -5.21
CA ALA A 145 -11.71 -7.33 -5.76
C ALA A 145 -12.75 -7.74 -4.70
N THR A 146 -12.31 -8.14 -3.51
CA THR A 146 -13.21 -8.47 -2.39
C THR A 146 -14.01 -7.26 -1.95
N PHE A 147 -13.37 -6.09 -1.85
CA PHE A 147 -14.03 -4.83 -1.51
C PHE A 147 -15.04 -4.41 -2.57
N LEU A 148 -14.67 -4.50 -3.86
CA LEU A 148 -15.59 -4.27 -4.97
C LEU A 148 -16.82 -5.20 -4.87
N GLY A 149 -16.60 -6.48 -4.60
CA GLY A 149 -17.70 -7.44 -4.40
C GLY A 149 -18.61 -7.07 -3.22
N HIS A 150 -18.06 -6.51 -2.13
CA HIS A 150 -18.85 -5.98 -1.01
C HIS A 150 -19.71 -4.78 -1.43
N VAL A 151 -19.13 -3.85 -2.19
CA VAL A 151 -19.84 -2.68 -2.73
C VAL A 151 -21.00 -3.12 -3.63
N MET A 152 -20.74 -4.08 -4.53
CA MET A 152 -21.73 -4.60 -5.47
C MET A 152 -22.94 -5.23 -4.76
N ARG A 153 -22.73 -5.97 -3.67
CA ARG A 153 -23.82 -6.62 -2.93
C ARG A 153 -24.70 -5.67 -2.12
N ARG A 154 -24.23 -4.46 -1.80
CA ARG A 154 -24.99 -3.52 -0.95
C ARG A 154 -26.13 -2.82 -1.67
N GLY A 155 -26.15 -2.80 -3.02
CA GLY A 155 -27.23 -2.18 -3.80
C GLY A 155 -27.47 -0.69 -3.53
N LYS A 156 -26.49 0.03 -2.96
CA LYS A 156 -26.58 1.45 -2.59
C LYS A 156 -26.02 2.37 -3.68
N LEU A 157 -25.97 3.67 -3.43
CA LEU A 157 -25.39 4.69 -4.33
C LEU A 157 -24.03 4.29 -4.92
N GLU A 158 -23.20 3.61 -4.14
CA GLU A 158 -21.89 3.12 -4.55
C GLU A 158 -21.98 2.11 -5.72
N HIS A 159 -22.99 1.22 -5.70
CA HIS A 159 -23.30 0.27 -6.78
C HIS A 159 -23.77 1.00 -8.04
N LEU A 160 -24.59 2.05 -7.89
CA LEU A 160 -25.03 2.89 -8.99
C LEU A 160 -23.84 3.59 -9.66
N LEU A 161 -22.94 4.19 -8.86
CA LEU A 161 -21.73 4.86 -9.34
C LEU A 161 -20.76 3.92 -10.07
N THR A 162 -20.73 2.64 -9.71
CA THR A 162 -19.82 1.67 -10.33
C THR A 162 -20.42 0.94 -11.52
N THR A 163 -21.74 0.71 -11.57
CA THR A 163 -22.38 0.01 -12.70
C THR A 163 -22.89 0.96 -13.78
N GLY A 164 -23.19 2.22 -13.44
CA GLY A 164 -23.76 3.20 -14.37
C GLY A 164 -25.13 2.80 -14.93
N LYS A 165 -25.77 1.78 -14.35
CA LYS A 165 -27.09 1.29 -14.75
C LYS A 165 -28.15 1.92 -13.86
N PHE A 166 -29.01 2.73 -14.47
CA PHE A 166 -30.28 3.18 -13.90
C PHE A 166 -31.27 2.01 -13.83
#